data_AF-A0A9W6XIN4-F1
#
_entry.id   AF-A0A9W6XIN4-F1
#
_cell.length_a   1.000
_cell.length_b   1.000
_cell.length_c   1.000
_cell.angle_alpha   90.00
_cell.angle_beta   90.00
_cell.angle_gamma   90.00
#
_symmetry.space_group_name_H-M   'P 1'
#
loop_
_entity.id
_entity.type
_entity.pdbx_description
1 polymer ?
#
loop_
_entity_poly.entity_id
_entity_poly.type
_entity_poly.pdbx_seq_one_letter_code
_entity_poly.pdbx_strand_id
1 'polypeptide(L)'
;MARKWFQLVGEDGNALTSAAAVIVDIEDVDTLRDAVFAKVSRALPATVIAADLTVFDPNGVALPKSWSSVKEYGNDGENALIVQVPHRAEIAPSYFILPETREKVAKAVFVIVEEDKDDKGVGMGVKGVGMGVFFSATLAVTCDHNLTQQDTVGSSVSLALEDEMADVHR
;
A
#
# COMPACT_ATOMS: atom_id res chain seq x y z
N MET A 1 6.57 35.48 -5.10
CA MET A 1 6.27 34.46 -6.13
C MET A 1 7.28 34.50 -7.27
N ALA A 2 8.20 33.54 -7.28
CA ALA A 2 9.12 33.25 -8.38
C ALA A 2 8.73 31.91 -9.02
N ARG A 3 8.82 31.81 -10.35
CA ARG A 3 8.64 30.53 -11.06
C ARG A 3 9.98 29.80 -11.09
N LYS A 4 10.01 28.56 -10.60
CA LYS A 4 11.18 27.69 -10.60
C LYS A 4 10.93 26.42 -11.38
N TRP A 5 11.78 26.16 -12.36
CA TRP A 5 11.82 24.94 -13.14
C TRP A 5 12.63 23.87 -12.42
N PHE A 6 12.16 22.64 -12.48
CA PHE A 6 12.80 21.49 -11.89
C PHE A 6 12.57 20.24 -12.73
N GLN A 7 13.46 19.26 -12.58
CA GLN A 7 13.33 17.92 -13.13
C GLN A 7 13.33 16.92 -11.98
N LEU A 8 12.31 16.04 -11.95
CA LEU A 8 12.23 14.98 -10.96
C LEU A 8 13.03 13.77 -11.45
N VAL A 9 13.98 13.31 -10.65
CA VAL A 9 14.84 12.16 -10.95
C VAL A 9 14.80 11.12 -9.85
N GLY A 10 15.06 9.86 -10.21
CA GLY A 10 15.31 8.79 -9.26
C GLY A 10 16.74 8.85 -8.71
N GLU A 11 17.02 8.00 -7.73
CA GLU A 11 18.38 7.84 -7.18
C GLU A 11 19.39 7.34 -8.22
N ASP A 12 18.91 6.63 -9.24
CA ASP A 12 19.66 6.18 -10.42
C ASP A 12 19.99 7.32 -11.41
N GLY A 13 19.51 8.55 -11.15
CA GLY A 13 19.68 9.71 -12.02
C GLY A 13 18.74 9.73 -13.22
N ASN A 14 17.87 8.73 -13.37
CA ASN A 14 16.90 8.70 -14.47
C ASN A 14 15.73 9.65 -14.20
N ALA A 15 15.28 10.32 -15.25
CA ALA A 15 14.14 11.22 -15.16
C ALA A 15 12.84 10.44 -14.86
N LEU A 16 12.20 10.75 -13.73
CA LEU A 16 10.88 10.20 -13.37
C LEU A 16 9.75 10.97 -14.06
N THR A 17 9.97 12.27 -14.34
CA THR A 17 9.02 13.11 -15.08
C THR A 17 9.76 14.06 -16.02
N SER A 18 9.07 14.59 -17.03
CA SER A 18 9.54 15.75 -17.78
C SER A 18 9.74 16.96 -16.87
N ALA A 19 10.61 17.90 -17.29
CA ALA A 19 10.83 19.14 -16.57
C ALA A 19 9.52 19.92 -16.38
N ALA A 20 9.29 20.38 -15.16
CA ALA A 20 8.08 21.09 -14.76
C ALA A 20 8.44 22.37 -14.00
N ALA A 21 7.46 23.22 -13.75
CA ALA A 21 7.65 24.43 -12.96
C ALA A 21 6.69 24.51 -11.77
N VAL A 22 7.20 25.09 -10.68
CA VAL A 22 6.48 25.44 -9.45
C VAL A 22 6.58 26.95 -9.21
N ILE A 23 5.63 27.50 -8.46
CA ILE A 23 5.71 28.87 -7.96
C ILE A 23 6.08 28.81 -6.49
N VAL A 24 7.11 29.55 -6.10
CA VAL A 24 7.57 29.64 -4.71
C VAL A 24 7.49 31.07 -4.22
N ASP A 25 7.02 31.27 -2.99
CA ASP A 25 6.95 32.61 -2.38
C ASP A 25 8.31 33.06 -1.84
N ILE A 26 9.06 32.10 -1.30
CA ILE A 26 10.41 32.25 -0.79
C ILE A 26 11.30 31.33 -1.62
N GLU A 27 12.36 31.88 -2.21
CA GLU A 27 13.30 31.13 -3.03
C GLU A 27 14.34 30.42 -2.16
N ASP A 28 13.89 29.51 -1.29
CA ASP A 28 14.73 28.60 -0.55
C ASP A 28 14.43 27.12 -0.85
N VAL A 29 15.35 26.24 -0.44
CA VAL A 29 15.27 24.80 -0.70
C VAL A 29 14.03 24.15 -0.08
N ASP A 30 13.59 24.57 1.10
CA ASP A 30 12.46 23.93 1.79
C ASP A 30 11.13 24.31 1.16
N THR A 31 10.93 25.59 0.87
CA THR A 31 9.76 26.09 0.15
C THR A 31 9.67 25.45 -1.23
N LEU A 32 10.82 25.26 -1.90
CA LEU A 32 10.88 24.53 -3.16
C LEU A 32 10.47 23.06 -2.99
N ARG A 33 11.01 22.35 -1.99
CA ARG A 33 10.65 20.95 -1.70
C ARG A 33 9.17 20.80 -1.45
N ASP A 34 8.58 21.66 -0.64
CA ASP A 34 7.15 21.64 -0.34
C ASP A 34 6.31 21.86 -1.61
N ALA A 35 6.69 22.85 -2.42
CA ALA A 35 5.99 23.14 -3.68
C ALA A 35 6.13 22.00 -4.71
N VAL A 36 7.32 21.41 -4.83
CA VAL A 36 7.58 20.25 -5.71
C VAL A 36 6.80 19.04 -5.21
N PHE A 37 6.87 18.74 -3.92
CA PHE A 37 6.15 17.62 -3.31
C PHE A 37 4.64 17.78 -3.49
N ALA A 38 4.07 18.95 -3.24
CA ALA A 38 2.65 19.20 -3.48
C ALA A 38 2.26 18.91 -4.93
N LYS A 39 3.11 19.28 -5.90
CA LYS A 39 2.88 19.07 -7.33
C LYS A 39 3.01 17.61 -7.76
N VAL A 40 3.98 16.86 -7.21
CA VAL A 40 4.32 15.49 -7.67
C VAL A 40 3.93 14.38 -6.71
N SER A 41 3.34 14.71 -5.55
CA SER A 41 2.93 13.78 -4.48
C SER A 41 2.20 12.54 -4.95
N ARG A 42 1.30 12.67 -5.94
CA ARG A 42 0.54 11.55 -6.52
C ARG A 42 1.41 10.51 -7.25
N ALA A 43 2.60 10.93 -7.72
CA ALA A 43 3.55 10.08 -8.42
C ALA A 43 4.66 9.55 -7.49
N LEU A 44 4.72 10.00 -6.24
CA LEU A 44 5.70 9.57 -5.26
C LEU A 44 5.19 8.38 -4.44
N PRO A 45 6.09 7.50 -3.95
CA PRO A 45 5.72 6.50 -2.95
C PRO A 45 5.12 7.14 -1.71
N ALA A 46 4.10 6.51 -1.10
CA ALA A 46 3.40 7.04 0.08
C ALA A 46 4.30 7.26 1.32
N THR A 47 5.50 6.68 1.32
CA THR A 47 6.49 6.79 2.38
C THR A 47 7.41 8.00 2.24
N VAL A 48 7.39 8.71 1.10
CA VAL A 48 8.24 9.88 0.85
C VAL A 48 7.54 11.14 1.36
N ILE A 49 8.25 11.98 2.10
CA ILE A 49 7.82 13.33 2.47
C ILE A 49 8.67 14.40 1.78
N ALA A 50 8.23 15.66 1.77
CA ALA A 50 8.95 16.76 1.12
C ALA A 50 10.42 16.90 1.61
N ALA A 51 10.65 16.69 2.91
CA ALA A 51 11.97 16.75 3.52
C ALA A 51 12.93 15.64 3.04
N ASP A 52 12.41 14.54 2.50
CA ASP A 52 13.21 13.42 1.98
C ASP A 52 13.80 13.75 0.59
N LEU A 53 13.28 14.76 -0.12
CA LEU A 53 13.74 15.13 -1.46
C LEU A 53 15.11 15.81 -1.40
N THR A 54 16.05 15.40 -2.26
CA THR A 54 17.35 16.10 -2.37
C THR A 54 17.33 17.04 -3.56
N VAL A 55 17.74 18.29 -3.37
CA VAL A 55 17.76 19.30 -4.45
C VAL A 55 19.20 19.54 -4.86
N PHE A 56 19.46 19.47 -6.16
CA PHE A 56 20.75 19.77 -6.77
C PHE A 56 20.61 20.94 -7.74
N ASP A 57 21.72 21.65 -7.94
CA ASP A 57 21.85 22.61 -9.02
C ASP A 57 21.85 21.90 -10.40
N PRO A 58 21.79 22.65 -11.52
CA PRO A 58 21.82 22.07 -12.86
C PRO A 58 23.10 21.28 -13.18
N ASN A 59 24.18 21.47 -12.41
CA ASN A 59 25.45 20.76 -12.57
C ASN A 59 25.52 19.48 -11.71
N GLY A 60 24.45 19.14 -10.99
CA GLY A 60 24.39 17.98 -10.09
C GLY A 60 25.09 18.19 -8.75
N VAL A 61 25.36 19.44 -8.36
CA VAL A 61 25.91 19.77 -7.04
C VAL A 61 24.76 19.90 -6.04
N ALA A 62 24.82 19.11 -4.96
CA ALA A 62 23.80 19.13 -3.93
C ALA A 62 23.73 20.53 -3.29
N LEU A 63 22.53 21.12 -3.31
CA LEU A 63 22.34 22.41 -2.66
C LEU A 63 22.39 22.21 -1.14
N PRO A 64 23.08 23.10 -0.41
CA PRO A 64 23.20 22.99 1.04
C PRO A 64 21.84 23.11 1.74
N LYS A 65 21.86 22.91 3.06
CA LYS A 65 20.73 22.87 4.04
C LYS A 65 19.50 23.74 3.70
N SER A 66 18.40 23.40 4.37
CA SER A 66 17.22 24.26 4.54
C SER A 66 17.59 25.75 4.62
N TRP A 67 16.81 26.61 3.95
CA TRP A 67 17.05 28.06 3.82
C TRP A 67 18.18 28.52 2.89
N SER A 68 18.88 27.59 2.22
CA SER A 68 19.80 27.98 1.14
C SER A 68 19.01 28.58 -0.02
N SER A 69 19.44 29.75 -0.49
CA SER A 69 18.77 30.46 -1.57
C SER A 69 18.90 29.69 -2.89
N VAL A 70 17.78 29.51 -3.59
CA VAL A 70 17.72 28.90 -4.93
C VAL A 70 17.57 29.94 -6.05
N LYS A 71 17.78 31.23 -5.74
CA LYS A 71 17.62 32.36 -6.68
C LYS A 71 18.35 32.18 -8.00
N GLU A 72 19.58 31.67 -7.95
CA GLU A 72 20.46 31.62 -9.10
C GLU A 72 20.10 30.50 -10.10
N TYR A 73 19.22 29.57 -9.71
CA TYR A 73 18.91 28.36 -10.48
C TYR A 73 17.40 28.24 -10.78
N GLY A 74 17.05 27.37 -11.74
CA GLY A 74 15.67 27.04 -12.06
C GLY A 74 14.89 28.17 -12.77
N ASN A 75 15.57 29.15 -13.36
CA ASN A 75 14.90 30.29 -13.99
C ASN A 75 14.27 29.94 -15.35
N ASP A 76 14.71 28.85 -15.96
CA ASP A 76 14.23 28.31 -17.23
C ASP A 76 14.37 26.77 -17.24
N GLY A 77 13.88 26.13 -18.30
CA GLY A 77 13.91 24.67 -18.43
C GLY A 77 15.31 24.08 -18.68
N GLU A 78 16.27 24.86 -19.20
CA GLU A 78 17.65 24.41 -19.45
C GLU A 78 18.48 24.44 -18.16
N ASN A 79 18.19 25.39 -17.28
CA ASN A 79 18.78 25.56 -15.96
C ASN A 79 17.88 25.01 -14.85
N ALA A 80 17.07 23.98 -15.16
CA ALA A 80 16.15 23.39 -14.21
C ALA A 80 16.90 22.76 -13.01
N LEU A 81 16.34 22.94 -11.81
CA LEU A 81 16.85 22.30 -10.60
C LEU A 81 16.59 20.79 -10.66
N ILE A 82 17.54 19.98 -10.22
CA ILE A 82 17.35 18.53 -10.18
C ILE A 82 16.80 18.17 -8.80
N VAL A 83 15.64 17.54 -8.75
CA VAL A 83 15.01 17.08 -7.51
C VAL A 83 15.03 15.56 -7.51
N GLN A 84 15.82 14.98 -6.63
CA GLN A 84 15.99 13.55 -6.50
C GLN A 84 15.05 12.99 -5.43
N VAL A 85 14.33 11.93 -5.81
CA VAL A 85 13.51 11.13 -4.91
C VAL A 85 14.38 10.01 -4.34
N PRO A 86 14.51 9.88 -3.01
CA PRO A 86 15.29 8.79 -2.43
C PRO A 86 14.59 7.44 -2.68
N HIS A 87 15.37 6.41 -2.95
CA HIS A 87 14.84 5.06 -2.97
C HIS A 87 14.68 4.57 -1.54
N ARG A 88 13.51 4.82 -0.93
CA ARG A 88 13.11 4.01 0.22
C ARG A 88 12.80 2.63 -0.33
N ALA A 89 13.68 1.67 -0.04
CA ALA A 89 13.40 0.26 -0.21
C ALA A 89 11.96 0.03 0.25
N GLU A 90 11.12 -0.49 -0.65
CA GLU A 90 9.79 -0.92 -0.28
C GLU A 90 9.98 -1.80 0.96
N ILE A 91 9.54 -1.31 2.12
CA ILE A 91 9.47 -2.15 3.30
C ILE A 91 8.30 -3.08 2.99
N ALA A 92 8.54 -4.10 2.15
CA ALA A 92 7.66 -5.23 2.01
C ALA A 92 7.47 -5.70 3.45
N PRO A 93 6.26 -5.56 4.02
CA PRO A 93 6.09 -5.81 5.42
C PRO A 93 6.40 -7.29 5.66
N SER A 94 7.52 -7.55 6.32
CA SER A 94 7.96 -8.90 6.65
C SER A 94 7.27 -9.29 7.96
N TYR A 95 6.14 -9.97 7.82
CA TYR A 95 5.45 -10.53 8.98
C TYR A 95 6.07 -11.88 9.33
N PHE A 96 6.61 -11.99 10.55
CA PHE A 96 7.00 -13.28 11.11
C PHE A 96 5.84 -13.83 11.94
N ILE A 97 5.16 -14.86 11.42
CA ILE A 97 4.12 -15.57 12.17
C ILE A 97 4.82 -16.59 13.08
N LEU A 98 4.83 -16.32 14.38
CA LEU A 98 5.34 -17.27 15.37
C LEU A 98 4.56 -18.59 15.28
N PRO A 99 5.18 -19.77 15.49
CA PRO A 99 4.48 -21.06 15.51
C PRO A 99 3.25 -21.05 16.44
N GLU A 100 3.37 -20.43 17.62
CA GLU A 100 2.26 -20.25 18.57
C GLU A 100 1.11 -19.41 18.00
N THR A 101 1.42 -18.41 17.17
CA THR A 101 0.41 -17.60 16.49
C THR A 101 -0.28 -18.41 15.40
N ARG A 102 0.47 -19.23 14.66
CA ARG A 102 -0.09 -20.15 13.67
C ARG A 102 -1.07 -21.15 14.31
N GLU A 103 -0.71 -21.73 15.45
CA GLU A 103 -1.59 -22.65 16.18
C GLU A 103 -2.86 -21.97 16.70
N LYS A 104 -2.74 -20.74 17.23
CA LYS A 104 -3.89 -19.96 17.68
C LYS A 104 -4.84 -19.61 16.53
N VAL A 105 -4.28 -19.24 15.37
CA VAL A 105 -5.06 -18.94 14.17
C VAL A 105 -5.77 -20.20 13.68
N ALA A 106 -5.08 -21.34 13.57
CA ALA A 106 -5.68 -22.60 13.12
C ALA A 106 -6.93 -22.98 13.93
N LYS A 107 -6.88 -22.83 15.26
CA LYS A 107 -8.03 -23.07 16.15
C LYS A 107 -9.20 -22.10 15.99
N ALA A 108 -8.96 -20.96 15.34
CA ALA A 108 -9.97 -19.95 15.04
C ALA A 108 -10.49 -20.03 13.59
N VAL A 109 -9.92 -20.91 12.76
CA VAL A 109 -10.38 -21.12 11.38
C VAL A 109 -11.67 -21.93 11.39
N PHE A 110 -12.61 -21.50 10.55
CA PHE A 110 -13.81 -22.25 10.23
C PHE A 110 -13.94 -22.40 8.72
N VAL A 111 -14.71 -23.41 8.32
CA VAL A 111 -15.07 -23.68 6.93
C VAL A 111 -16.57 -23.41 6.77
N ILE A 112 -16.92 -22.66 5.73
CA ILE A 112 -18.30 -22.45 5.30
C ILE A 112 -18.75 -23.70 4.56
N VAL A 113 -19.87 -24.27 5.00
CA VAL A 113 -20.41 -25.50 4.44
C VAL A 113 -21.73 -25.26 3.74
N GLU A 114 -21.84 -25.81 2.53
CA GLU A 114 -23.13 -26.00 1.89
C GLU A 114 -23.60 -27.42 2.18
N GLU A 115 -24.83 -27.54 2.70
CA GLU A 115 -25.51 -28.82 2.73
C GLU A 115 -25.95 -29.15 1.30
N ASP A 116 -25.26 -30.10 0.66
CA ASP A 116 -25.74 -30.68 -0.59
C ASP A 116 -27.08 -31.37 -0.29
N LYS A 117 -28.19 -30.78 -0.79
CA LYS A 117 -29.47 -31.48 -0.87
C LYS A 117 -29.42 -32.37 -2.10
N ASP A 118 -28.92 -33.58 -1.95
CA ASP A 118 -29.14 -34.62 -2.93
C ASP A 118 -30.65 -34.93 -3.00
N ASP A 119 -31.25 -34.71 -4.18
CA ASP A 119 -32.67 -34.97 -4.51
C ASP A 119 -33.11 -36.44 -4.31
N LYS A 120 -32.29 -37.29 -3.69
CA LYS A 120 -32.55 -38.71 -3.46
C LYS A 120 -32.26 -39.21 -2.04
N GLY A 121 -31.90 -38.35 -1.08
CA GLY A 121 -31.85 -38.71 0.33
C GLY A 121 -30.90 -39.86 0.67
N VAL A 122 -29.75 -39.95 0.00
CA VAL A 122 -28.72 -40.96 0.28
C VAL A 122 -27.34 -40.30 0.17
N GLY A 123 -26.93 -39.66 1.26
CA GLY A 123 -25.53 -39.28 1.51
C GLY A 123 -25.38 -37.81 1.86
N MET A 124 -25.34 -37.50 3.16
CA MET A 124 -25.10 -36.15 3.68
C MET A 124 -23.62 -35.79 3.48
N GLY A 125 -23.25 -35.39 2.25
CA GLY A 125 -21.93 -34.88 1.92
C GLY A 125 -21.84 -33.41 2.33
N VAL A 126 -20.94 -33.08 3.25
CA VAL A 126 -20.65 -31.69 3.61
C VAL A 126 -19.58 -31.17 2.65
N LYS A 127 -19.92 -30.22 1.78
CA LYS A 127 -18.95 -29.61 0.87
C LYS A 127 -18.53 -28.24 1.41
N GLY A 128 -17.24 -28.10 1.71
CA GLY A 128 -16.65 -26.81 2.07
C GLY A 128 -16.58 -25.90 0.84
N VAL A 129 -17.12 -24.70 0.93
CA VAL A 129 -17.18 -23.73 -0.18
C VAL A 129 -16.30 -22.50 0.07
N GLY A 130 -15.86 -22.30 1.32
CA GLY A 130 -14.93 -21.23 1.66
C GLY A 130 -14.41 -21.34 3.08
N MET A 131 -13.40 -20.54 3.42
CA MET A 131 -12.79 -20.49 4.76
C MET A 131 -12.92 -19.10 5.36
N GLY A 132 -12.99 -19.03 6.69
CA GLY A 132 -12.94 -17.80 7.43
C GLY A 132 -12.25 -17.97 8.78
N VAL A 133 -12.09 -16.87 9.50
CA VAL A 133 -11.44 -16.83 10.82
C VAL A 133 -12.31 -16.07 11.80
N PHE A 134 -12.50 -16.64 12.99
CA PHE A 134 -13.08 -15.94 14.12
C PHE A 134 -12.06 -14.96 14.72
N PHE A 135 -12.41 -13.67 14.74
CA PHE A 135 -11.66 -12.63 15.46
C PHE A 135 -12.16 -12.48 16.90
N SER A 136 -13.43 -12.77 17.14
CA SER A 136 -14.04 -12.85 18.47
C SER A 136 -15.23 -13.80 18.47
N ALA A 137 -15.83 -14.05 19.63
CA ALA A 137 -17.04 -14.87 19.76
C ALA A 137 -18.24 -14.37 18.93
N THR A 138 -18.22 -13.12 18.46
CA THR A 138 -19.33 -12.51 17.70
C THR A 138 -18.86 -11.90 16.37
N LEU A 139 -17.58 -12.07 16.01
CA LEU A 139 -17.00 -11.49 14.81
C LEU A 139 -16.17 -12.54 14.07
N ALA A 140 -16.58 -12.80 12.83
CA ALA A 140 -15.89 -13.65 11.88
C ALA A 140 -15.59 -12.87 10.61
N VAL A 141 -14.51 -13.24 9.92
CA VAL A 141 -14.15 -12.65 8.64
C VAL A 141 -13.92 -13.77 7.63
N THR A 142 -14.45 -13.59 6.43
CA THR A 142 -14.21 -14.45 5.28
C THR A 142 -14.08 -13.57 4.03
N CYS A 143 -13.60 -14.13 2.93
CA CYS A 143 -13.60 -13.44 1.66
C CYS A 143 -15.03 -13.30 1.12
N ASP A 144 -15.34 -12.16 0.51
CA ASP A 144 -16.67 -11.89 -0.08
C ASP A 144 -17.12 -12.97 -1.07
N HIS A 145 -16.21 -13.52 -1.87
CA HIS A 145 -16.52 -14.58 -2.83
C HIS A 145 -16.86 -15.94 -2.21
N ASN A 146 -16.63 -16.14 -0.91
CA ASN A 146 -17.05 -17.34 -0.19
C ASN A 146 -18.52 -17.25 0.25
N LEU A 147 -19.13 -16.06 0.16
CA LEU A 147 -20.53 -15.82 0.48
C LEU A 147 -21.32 -15.83 -0.83
N THR A 148 -22.41 -16.59 -0.86
CA THR A 148 -23.33 -16.63 -1.98
C THR A 148 -24.26 -15.41 -1.95
N GLN A 149 -24.96 -15.14 -3.05
CA GLN A 149 -25.98 -14.07 -3.07
C GLN A 149 -27.12 -14.27 -2.06
N GLN A 150 -27.25 -15.46 -1.45
CA GLN A 150 -28.25 -15.76 -0.42
C GLN A 150 -27.75 -15.41 0.99
N ASP A 151 -26.45 -15.18 1.16
CA ASP A 151 -25.80 -14.85 2.44
C ASP A 151 -25.88 -13.33 2.71
N THR A 152 -27.11 -12.81 2.64
CA THR A 152 -27.43 -11.39 2.88
C THR A 152 -27.49 -11.05 4.38
N VAL A 153 -27.56 -9.76 4.70
CA VAL A 153 -27.74 -9.28 6.09
C VAL A 153 -29.00 -9.92 6.71
N GLY A 154 -28.79 -10.74 7.75
CA GLY A 154 -29.85 -11.48 8.45
C GLY A 154 -29.95 -12.97 8.09
N SER A 155 -29.20 -13.44 7.09
CA SER A 155 -29.07 -14.87 6.77
C SER A 155 -28.16 -15.59 7.79
N SER A 156 -28.41 -16.89 7.98
CA SER A 156 -27.55 -17.78 8.76
C SER A 156 -26.75 -18.69 7.84
N VAL A 157 -25.45 -18.82 8.10
CA VAL A 157 -24.54 -19.70 7.35
C VAL A 157 -24.08 -20.82 8.27
N SER A 158 -24.07 -22.05 7.75
CA SER A 158 -23.53 -23.21 8.47
C SER A 158 -22.01 -23.18 8.40
N LEU A 159 -21.37 -23.31 9.57
CA LEU A 159 -19.93 -23.32 9.72
C LEU A 159 -19.51 -24.63 10.40
N ALA A 160 -18.37 -25.18 10.02
CA ALA A 160 -17.70 -26.23 10.78
C ALA A 160 -16.30 -25.75 11.17
N LEU A 161 -15.78 -26.22 12.31
CA LEU A 161 -14.39 -25.99 12.66
C LEU A 161 -13.50 -26.87 11.77
N GLU A 162 -12.33 -26.35 11.39
CA GLU A 162 -11.40 -27.08 10.51
C GLU A 162 -11.00 -28.45 11.12
N ASP A 163 -10.81 -28.49 12.44
CA ASP A 163 -10.49 -29.72 13.18
C ASP A 163 -11.63 -30.78 13.13
N GLU A 164 -12.89 -30.38 12.93
CA GLU A 164 -14.03 -31.30 12.84
C GLU A 164 -14.15 -31.94 11.44
N MET A 165 -13.64 -31.27 10.41
CA MET A 165 -13.62 -31.82 9.05
C MET A 165 -12.51 -32.86 8.81
N ALA A 166 -11.44 -32.80 9.60
CA ALA A 166 -10.30 -33.71 9.47
C ALA A 166 -10.63 -35.18 9.80
N ASP A 167 -11.71 -35.43 10.55
CA ASP A 167 -12.13 -36.79 10.97
C ASP A 167 -13.07 -37.48 9.96
N VAL A 168 -13.42 -36.82 8.85
CA VAL A 168 -14.33 -37.35 7.82
C VAL A 168 -13.59 -38.14 6.72
N HIS A 169 -12.26 -38.24 6.78
CA HIS A 169 -11.42 -38.93 5.80
C HIS A 169 -10.57 -40.08 6.38
N ARG A 170 -10.99 -40.70 7.48
CA ARG A 170 -10.29 -41.87 8.05
C ARG A 170 -11.09 -43.16 7.98
#